data_AF-A0A5D0PII3-F1
#
_entry.id   AF-A0A5D0PII3-F1
#
_cell.length_a   1.000
_cell.length_b   1.000
_cell.length_c   1.000
_cell.angle_alpha   90.00
_cell.angle_beta   90.00
_cell.angle_gamma   90.00
#
_symmetry.space_group_name_H-M   'P 1'
#
loop_
_entity.id
_entity.type
_entity.pdbx_description
1 polymer ?
#
loop_
_entity_poly.entity_id
_entity_poly.type
_entity_poly.pdbx_seq_one_letter_code
_entity_poly.pdbx_strand_id
1 'polypeptide(L)'
;MHLSGMEQLTAHAAEHARIAGFPHAVLYVTDLQQQLLVPLPGQCDAAGEPLGPVRIDGTMPGRAFRSVEIVRARPQEDGQAPVLWVPLLDGTERVGVIGFTSPHEGDLVETRAKSLASLLALMVISKRPHSDSFHRLVRTRPLTLSAEVLWNLLPPGTFANDDVVVSAALEPAYEMGGDAFDYALDGATLSLSIFDAMGHDTSAGLTASIAMAAARNSRLLGVDLAAAGEAIDEAIRGEFTGRFATGVLARLDLDSGSLTWVNRGHHPPLVLRDGHLVATLESIPDPPMGFGLDASTGTLHYQLEPGDRLLFYTDGIIEAQSPDGELFGLERFIDFVVRREADGMSAPETLRRLIQAILAHQRGRLQDDATVMTVEWQTRRRLQLIL
;
A
#
# COMPACT_ATOMS: atom_id res chain seq x y z
N MET A 1 -5.14 -19.79 -20.69
CA MET A 1 -4.59 -19.25 -19.43
C MET A 1 -5.65 -19.03 -18.34
N HIS A 2 -6.90 -18.63 -18.63
CA HIS A 2 -7.85 -18.35 -17.54
C HIS A 2 -8.17 -19.55 -16.62
N LEU A 3 -8.03 -20.78 -17.10
CA LEU A 3 -8.20 -22.00 -16.29
C LEU A 3 -6.94 -22.42 -15.52
N SER A 4 -5.83 -21.70 -15.68
CA SER A 4 -4.55 -22.06 -15.07
C SER A 4 -4.53 -21.75 -13.56
N GLY A 5 -3.89 -22.61 -12.77
CA GLY A 5 -3.52 -22.34 -11.38
C GLY A 5 -2.24 -21.50 -11.27
N MET A 6 -1.90 -21.05 -10.05
CA MET A 6 -0.70 -20.23 -9.79
C MET A 6 0.58 -20.95 -10.22
N GLU A 7 0.67 -22.25 -9.99
CA GLU A 7 1.82 -23.10 -10.29
C GLU A 7 2.08 -23.24 -11.79
N GLN A 8 1.05 -23.03 -12.62
CA GLN A 8 1.14 -23.11 -14.08
C GLN A 8 1.53 -21.76 -14.71
N LEU A 9 1.47 -20.65 -13.97
CA LEU A 9 1.75 -19.31 -14.50
C LEU A 9 3.19 -19.19 -15.00
N THR A 10 4.15 -19.78 -14.29
CA THR A 10 5.56 -19.79 -14.71
C THR A 10 5.74 -20.39 -16.09
N ALA A 11 5.15 -21.57 -16.34
CA ALA A 11 5.25 -22.27 -17.62
C ALA A 11 4.59 -21.45 -18.75
N HIS A 12 3.41 -20.88 -18.49
CA HIS A 12 2.73 -20.03 -19.46
C HIS A 12 3.49 -18.73 -19.75
N ALA A 13 4.07 -18.10 -18.73
CA ALA A 13 4.90 -16.92 -18.90
C ALA A 13 6.09 -17.21 -19.82
N ALA A 14 6.80 -18.33 -19.59
CA ALA A 14 7.91 -18.76 -20.43
C ALA A 14 7.49 -19.09 -21.87
N GLU A 15 6.34 -19.76 -22.06
CA GLU A 15 5.81 -20.06 -23.39
C GLU A 15 5.45 -18.80 -24.18
N HIS A 16 4.69 -17.89 -23.58
CA HIS A 16 4.25 -16.67 -24.23
C HIS A 16 5.40 -15.66 -24.43
N ALA A 17 6.38 -15.64 -23.53
CA ALA A 17 7.61 -14.88 -23.72
C ALA A 17 8.36 -15.32 -24.99
N ARG A 18 8.52 -16.63 -25.21
CA ARG A 18 9.16 -17.16 -26.43
C ARG A 18 8.41 -16.78 -27.70
N ILE A 19 7.07 -16.85 -27.68
CA ILE A 19 6.23 -16.42 -28.80
C ILE A 19 6.41 -14.91 -29.09
N ALA A 20 6.58 -14.09 -28.05
CA ALA A 20 6.82 -12.65 -28.18
C ALA A 20 8.26 -12.28 -28.62
N GLY A 21 9.16 -13.26 -28.70
CA GLY A 21 10.56 -13.09 -29.11
C GLY A 21 11.55 -12.97 -27.95
N PHE A 22 11.16 -13.35 -26.73
CA PHE A 22 12.03 -13.40 -25.54
C PHE A 22 12.41 -14.86 -25.25
N PRO A 23 13.67 -15.27 -25.45
CA PRO A 23 14.09 -16.66 -25.24
C PRO A 23 13.87 -17.18 -23.83
N HIS A 24 14.03 -16.29 -22.84
CA HIS A 24 13.87 -16.60 -21.42
C HIS A 24 13.11 -15.48 -20.72
N ALA A 25 12.29 -15.85 -19.76
CA ALA A 25 11.56 -14.94 -18.87
C ALA A 25 11.61 -15.46 -17.45
N VAL A 26 11.83 -14.55 -16.49
CA VAL A 26 11.83 -14.86 -15.04
C VAL A 26 10.87 -13.93 -14.32
N LEU A 27 9.94 -14.48 -13.55
CA LEU A 27 8.83 -13.78 -12.91
C LEU A 27 9.02 -13.74 -11.40
N TYR A 28 9.08 -12.55 -10.83
CA TYR A 28 9.19 -12.31 -9.40
C TYR A 28 7.99 -11.53 -8.89
N VAL A 29 7.54 -11.85 -7.69
CA VAL A 29 6.51 -11.13 -6.94
C VAL A 29 7.10 -10.56 -5.65
N THR A 30 6.54 -9.48 -5.12
CA THR A 30 7.02 -8.91 -3.86
C THR A 30 6.61 -9.76 -2.66
N ASP A 31 7.46 -9.83 -1.64
CA ASP A 31 7.04 -10.27 -0.31
C ASP A 31 6.13 -9.21 0.35
N LEU A 32 5.43 -9.60 1.42
CA LEU A 32 4.45 -8.72 2.10
C LEU A 32 5.03 -7.37 2.53
N GLN A 33 6.30 -7.33 2.96
CA GLN A 33 6.96 -6.12 3.45
C GLN A 33 7.70 -5.33 2.36
N GLN A 34 7.60 -5.75 1.10
CA GLN A 34 8.31 -5.14 -0.03
C GLN A 34 9.81 -4.96 0.20
N GLN A 35 10.45 -6.00 0.73
CA GLN A 35 11.89 -6.09 0.92
C GLN A 35 12.57 -7.02 -0.10
N LEU A 36 11.84 -8.05 -0.54
CA LEU A 36 12.32 -9.11 -1.41
C LEU A 36 11.40 -9.26 -2.62
N LEU A 37 12.02 -9.50 -3.77
CA LEU A 37 11.38 -10.07 -4.94
C LEU A 37 11.60 -11.57 -4.87
N VAL A 38 10.51 -12.32 -4.77
CA VAL A 38 10.48 -13.77 -4.64
C VAL A 38 10.06 -14.39 -5.98
N PRO A 39 10.84 -15.31 -6.57
CA PRO A 39 10.49 -15.92 -7.85
C PRO A 39 9.27 -16.83 -7.68
N LEU A 40 8.36 -16.83 -8.65
CA LEU A 40 7.31 -17.86 -8.69
C LEU A 40 7.93 -19.26 -8.76
N PRO A 41 7.25 -20.30 -8.21
CA PRO A 41 7.78 -21.67 -8.19
C PRO A 41 8.10 -22.22 -9.58
N GLY A 42 9.07 -23.14 -9.63
CA GLY A 42 9.43 -23.89 -10.84
C GLY A 42 10.35 -23.15 -11.81
N GLN A 43 10.99 -22.06 -11.36
CA GLN A 43 11.97 -21.32 -12.15
C GLN A 43 13.39 -21.66 -11.75
N CYS A 44 14.27 -21.84 -12.73
CA CYS A 44 15.69 -22.11 -12.55
C CYS A 44 16.55 -21.08 -13.29
N ASP A 45 17.79 -20.92 -12.86
CA ASP A 45 18.82 -20.15 -13.57
C ASP A 45 19.40 -20.94 -14.76
N ALA A 46 20.43 -20.36 -15.40
CA ALA A 46 21.12 -20.97 -16.54
C ALA A 46 21.88 -22.26 -16.18
N ALA A 47 22.24 -22.47 -14.91
CA ALA A 47 22.88 -23.68 -14.42
C ALA A 47 21.86 -24.78 -14.05
N GLY A 48 20.56 -24.47 -14.08
CA GLY A 48 19.48 -25.36 -13.68
C GLY A 48 19.18 -25.32 -12.19
N GLU A 49 19.80 -24.42 -11.43
CA GLU A 49 19.56 -24.25 -10.00
C GLU A 49 18.29 -23.41 -9.77
N PRO A 50 17.47 -23.74 -8.76
CA PRO A 50 16.26 -22.97 -8.46
C PRO A 50 16.56 -21.50 -8.18
N LEU A 51 15.75 -20.60 -8.75
CA LEU A 51 15.90 -19.17 -8.47
C LEU A 51 15.61 -18.87 -6.99
N GLY A 52 16.46 -18.04 -6.39
CA GLY A 52 16.28 -17.53 -5.04
C GLY A 52 15.65 -16.13 -4.99
N PRO A 53 15.16 -15.68 -3.81
CA PRO A 53 14.73 -14.31 -3.60
C PRO A 53 15.86 -13.31 -3.81
N VAL A 54 15.54 -12.13 -4.34
CA VAL A 54 16.49 -11.02 -4.52
C VAL A 54 16.01 -9.78 -3.76
N ARG A 55 16.94 -9.00 -3.20
CA ARG A 55 16.59 -7.74 -2.50
C ARG A 55 16.00 -6.73 -3.47
N ILE A 56 14.94 -6.03 -3.08
CA ILE A 56 14.44 -4.87 -3.82
C ILE A 56 15.46 -3.73 -3.79
N ASP A 57 16.13 -3.55 -2.65
CA ASP A 57 17.16 -2.53 -2.53
C ASP A 57 18.51 -3.03 -3.02
N GLY A 58 19.14 -2.26 -3.91
CA GLY A 58 20.50 -2.53 -4.41
C GLY A 58 20.59 -3.45 -5.62
N THR A 59 19.47 -3.87 -6.22
CA THR A 59 19.46 -4.75 -7.40
C THR A 59 18.79 -4.07 -8.61
N MET A 60 19.09 -4.56 -9.81
CA MET A 60 18.45 -4.11 -11.06
C MET A 60 16.95 -4.43 -11.14
N PRO A 61 16.48 -5.67 -10.85
CA PRO A 61 15.04 -5.95 -10.74
C PRO A 61 14.37 -5.06 -9.69
N GLY A 62 15.02 -4.84 -8.56
CA GLY A 62 14.52 -3.93 -7.53
C GLY A 62 14.52 -2.46 -7.93
N ARG A 63 15.42 -2.01 -8.81
CA ARG A 63 15.34 -0.68 -9.43
C ARG A 63 14.09 -0.55 -10.28
N ALA A 64 13.81 -1.52 -11.15
CA ALA A 64 12.58 -1.51 -11.97
C ALA A 64 11.33 -1.43 -11.09
N PHE A 65 11.25 -2.27 -10.05
CA PHE A 65 10.16 -2.24 -9.08
C PHE A 65 9.95 -0.86 -8.45
N ARG A 66 11.02 -0.23 -7.92
CA ARG A 66 10.93 1.03 -7.17
C ARG A 66 10.62 2.23 -8.06
N SER A 67 11.26 2.32 -9.22
CA SER A 67 11.05 3.45 -10.14
C SER A 67 9.81 3.31 -11.01
N VAL A 68 9.22 2.11 -11.08
CA VAL A 68 8.12 1.80 -12.00
C VAL A 68 8.54 2.07 -13.46
N GLU A 69 9.80 1.77 -13.78
CA GLU A 69 10.37 1.94 -15.11
C GLU A 69 10.91 0.61 -15.64
N ILE A 70 10.98 0.50 -16.96
CA ILE A 70 11.74 -0.57 -17.60
C ILE A 70 13.22 -0.33 -17.36
N VAL A 71 13.90 -1.34 -16.81
CA VAL A 71 15.34 -1.29 -16.54
C VAL A 71 16.07 -2.35 -17.32
N ARG A 72 16.95 -1.92 -18.23
CA ARG A 72 17.85 -2.82 -18.96
C ARG A 72 19.11 -3.09 -18.13
N ALA A 73 19.31 -4.35 -17.73
CA ALA A 73 20.50 -4.80 -17.03
C ALA A 73 21.46 -5.44 -18.05
N ARG A 74 22.69 -4.93 -18.10
CA ARG A 74 23.76 -5.60 -18.84
C ARG A 74 24.21 -6.85 -18.07
N PRO A 75 24.57 -7.93 -18.78
CA PRO A 75 25.06 -9.12 -18.11
C PRO A 75 26.39 -8.86 -17.42
N GLN A 76 26.66 -9.65 -16.37
CA GLN A 76 27.89 -9.56 -15.60
C GLN A 76 29.04 -10.36 -16.24
N GLU A 77 28.71 -11.32 -17.10
CA GLU A 77 29.65 -12.13 -17.88
C GLU A 77 29.54 -11.82 -19.39
N ASP A 78 30.68 -11.76 -20.08
CA ASP A 78 30.74 -11.58 -21.52
C ASP A 78 30.06 -12.74 -22.26
N GLY A 79 29.11 -12.41 -23.16
CA GLY A 79 28.42 -13.37 -24.03
C GLY A 79 26.98 -13.71 -23.62
N GLN A 80 26.52 -13.29 -22.45
CA GLN A 80 25.09 -13.37 -22.09
C GLN A 80 24.30 -12.22 -22.75
N ALA A 81 23.02 -12.45 -23.07
CA ALA A 81 22.14 -11.39 -23.56
C ALA A 81 21.64 -10.52 -22.39
N PRO A 82 21.43 -9.20 -22.60
CA PRO A 82 20.93 -8.33 -21.54
C PRO A 82 19.50 -8.72 -21.11
N VAL A 83 19.17 -8.39 -19.87
CA VAL A 83 17.85 -8.64 -19.28
C VAL A 83 17.08 -7.34 -19.20
N LEU A 84 15.86 -7.33 -19.73
CA LEU A 84 14.91 -6.24 -19.63
C LEU A 84 13.99 -6.51 -18.44
N TRP A 85 14.18 -5.78 -17.34
CA TRP A 85 13.34 -5.85 -16.16
C TRP A 85 12.14 -4.92 -16.32
N VAL A 86 10.94 -5.49 -16.28
CA VAL A 86 9.68 -4.80 -16.46
C VAL A 86 8.84 -4.97 -15.19
N PRO A 87 8.37 -3.87 -14.57
CA PRO A 87 7.41 -3.91 -13.46
C PRO A 87 6.14 -4.67 -13.82
N LEU A 88 5.64 -5.47 -12.87
CA LEU A 88 4.31 -6.05 -12.91
C LEU A 88 3.36 -5.14 -12.14
N LEU A 89 2.42 -4.52 -12.86
CA LEU A 89 1.46 -3.58 -12.30
C LEU A 89 0.03 -4.07 -12.52
N ASP A 90 -0.82 -3.85 -11.52
CA ASP A 90 -2.28 -3.84 -11.69
C ASP A 90 -2.84 -2.50 -11.27
N GLY A 91 -3.23 -1.71 -12.27
CA GLY A 91 -3.35 -0.26 -12.10
C GLY A 91 -2.03 0.30 -11.57
N THR A 92 -2.02 0.65 -10.28
CA THR A 92 -0.87 1.21 -9.57
C THR A 92 -0.30 0.31 -8.48
N GLU A 93 -0.87 -0.88 -8.24
CA GLU A 93 -0.29 -1.84 -7.31
C GLU A 93 0.97 -2.44 -7.94
N ARG A 94 2.10 -2.38 -7.21
CA ARG A 94 3.35 -3.02 -7.62
C ARG A 94 3.38 -4.47 -7.17
N VAL A 95 3.00 -5.38 -8.08
CA VAL A 95 2.93 -6.82 -7.82
C VAL A 95 4.32 -7.45 -7.76
N GLY A 96 5.25 -6.96 -8.58
CA GLY A 96 6.58 -7.53 -8.72
C GLY A 96 7.29 -7.07 -10.00
N VAL A 97 8.11 -7.95 -10.58
CA VAL A 97 8.83 -7.69 -11.84
C VAL A 97 8.96 -8.95 -12.68
N ILE A 98 9.06 -8.78 -13.99
CA ILE A 98 9.46 -9.82 -14.93
C ILE A 98 10.76 -9.42 -15.63
N GLY A 99 11.72 -10.32 -15.70
CA GLY A 99 12.95 -10.15 -16.46
C GLY A 99 12.85 -10.90 -17.78
N PHE A 100 13.01 -10.21 -18.91
CA PHE A 100 13.07 -10.82 -20.24
C PHE A 100 14.49 -10.78 -20.78
N THR A 101 15.08 -11.93 -21.10
CA THR A 101 16.35 -11.95 -21.83
C THR A 101 16.09 -11.54 -23.27
N SER A 102 16.79 -10.53 -23.77
CA SER A 102 16.65 -10.08 -25.16
C SER A 102 17.94 -9.47 -25.71
N PRO A 103 18.51 -10.01 -26.81
CA PRO A 103 19.64 -9.36 -27.48
C PRO A 103 19.23 -8.12 -28.29
N HIS A 104 17.92 -7.89 -28.48
CA HIS A 104 17.39 -6.82 -29.32
C HIS A 104 17.02 -5.59 -28.50
N GLU A 105 17.19 -4.41 -29.10
CA GLU A 105 16.82 -3.11 -28.53
C GLU A 105 15.76 -2.43 -29.40
N GLY A 106 15.07 -1.44 -28.82
CA GLY A 106 14.10 -0.60 -29.52
C GLY A 106 12.67 -0.68 -28.97
N ASP A 107 11.89 0.34 -29.31
CA ASP A 107 10.55 0.60 -28.75
C ASP A 107 9.57 -0.57 -28.91
N LEU A 108 9.69 -1.34 -30.01
CA LEU A 108 8.84 -2.49 -30.25
C LEU A 108 9.12 -3.64 -29.27
N VAL A 109 10.38 -3.84 -28.86
CA VAL A 109 10.76 -4.83 -27.86
C VAL A 109 10.17 -4.44 -26.51
N GLU A 110 10.33 -3.17 -26.13
CA GLU A 110 9.76 -2.65 -24.90
C GLU A 110 8.23 -2.77 -24.89
N THR A 111 7.56 -2.35 -25.96
CA THR A 111 6.09 -2.44 -26.06
C THR A 111 5.59 -3.87 -25.86
N ARG A 112 6.23 -4.87 -26.49
CA ARG A 112 5.86 -6.28 -26.30
C ARG A 112 6.11 -6.74 -24.86
N ALA A 113 7.23 -6.34 -24.26
CA ALA A 113 7.56 -6.66 -22.89
C ALA A 113 6.54 -6.05 -21.92
N LYS A 114 6.14 -4.78 -22.13
CA LYS A 114 5.08 -4.08 -21.38
C LYS A 114 3.76 -4.84 -21.46
N SER A 115 3.29 -5.14 -22.67
CA SER A 115 2.00 -5.83 -22.87
C SER A 115 1.98 -7.20 -22.21
N LEU A 116 3.07 -7.98 -22.31
CA LEU A 116 3.15 -9.29 -21.67
C LEU A 116 3.22 -9.17 -20.14
N ALA A 117 3.97 -8.21 -19.61
CA ALA A 117 4.05 -7.93 -18.17
C ALA A 117 2.68 -7.56 -17.59
N SER A 118 1.91 -6.67 -18.26
CA SER A 118 0.57 -6.28 -17.83
C SER A 118 -0.40 -7.47 -17.80
N LEU A 119 -0.38 -8.33 -18.83
CA LEU A 119 -1.22 -9.53 -18.85
C LEU A 119 -0.84 -10.52 -17.74
N LEU A 120 0.46 -10.71 -17.49
CA LEU A 120 0.94 -11.59 -16.43
C LEU A 120 0.63 -11.04 -15.04
N ALA A 121 0.67 -9.72 -14.83
CA ALA A 121 0.26 -9.09 -13.58
C ALA A 121 -1.22 -9.38 -13.26
N LEU A 122 -2.11 -9.17 -14.25
CA LEU A 122 -3.53 -9.51 -14.13
C LEU A 122 -3.75 -11.00 -13.85
N MET A 123 -2.96 -11.87 -14.49
CA MET A 123 -3.00 -13.31 -14.22
C MET A 123 -2.57 -13.65 -12.80
N VAL A 124 -1.49 -13.07 -12.28
CA VAL A 124 -1.06 -13.28 -10.89
C VAL A 124 -2.15 -12.85 -9.90
N ILE A 125 -2.71 -11.66 -10.09
CA ILE A 125 -3.72 -11.12 -9.17
C ILE A 125 -5.02 -11.91 -9.20
N SER A 126 -5.50 -12.30 -10.39
CA SER A 126 -6.70 -13.13 -10.50
C SER A 126 -6.58 -14.51 -9.82
N LYS A 127 -5.36 -14.96 -9.51
CA LYS A 127 -5.07 -16.27 -8.92
C LYS A 127 -4.65 -16.21 -7.46
N ARG A 128 -4.16 -15.06 -6.98
CA ARG A 128 -3.73 -14.85 -5.59
C ARG A 128 -4.77 -15.29 -4.55
N PRO A 129 -6.07 -14.91 -4.63
CA PRO A 129 -7.06 -15.25 -3.60
C PRO A 129 -7.35 -16.75 -3.43
N HIS A 130 -6.93 -17.58 -4.38
CA HIS A 130 -7.19 -19.02 -4.40
C HIS A 130 -5.89 -19.84 -4.34
N SER A 131 -4.78 -19.23 -3.94
CA SER A 131 -3.46 -19.85 -4.01
C SER A 131 -2.72 -19.80 -2.67
N ASP A 132 -2.83 -20.88 -1.90
CA ASP A 132 -2.02 -21.02 -0.69
C ASP A 132 -0.52 -21.07 -1.00
N SER A 133 -0.13 -21.56 -2.18
CA SER A 133 1.27 -21.56 -2.62
C SER A 133 1.79 -20.14 -2.80
N PHE A 134 1.00 -19.23 -3.37
CA PHE A 134 1.33 -17.82 -3.43
C PHE A 134 1.43 -17.20 -2.05
N HIS A 135 0.45 -17.45 -1.17
CA HIS A 135 0.49 -16.91 0.20
C HIS A 135 1.72 -17.42 0.96
N ARG A 136 2.08 -18.70 0.85
CA ARG A 136 3.33 -19.24 1.42
C ARG A 136 4.58 -18.63 0.79
N LEU A 137 4.53 -18.28 -0.49
CA LEU A 137 5.66 -17.71 -1.22
C LEU A 137 6.01 -16.29 -0.75
N VAL A 138 4.99 -15.44 -0.58
CA VAL A 138 5.19 -14.01 -0.27
C VAL A 138 5.33 -13.72 1.24
N ARG A 139 5.09 -14.73 2.08
CA ARG A 139 5.21 -14.66 3.54
C ARG A 139 6.57 -15.19 3.97
N THR A 140 7.42 -14.33 4.51
CA THR A 140 8.71 -14.72 5.12
C THR A 140 8.56 -15.27 6.53
N ARG A 141 7.41 -15.00 7.19
CA ARG A 141 7.06 -15.46 8.53
C ARG A 141 5.55 -15.84 8.60
N PRO A 142 5.12 -16.63 9.59
CA PRO A 142 3.69 -16.84 9.83
C PRO A 142 2.98 -15.54 10.24
N LEU A 143 1.72 -15.38 9.84
CA LEU A 143 0.86 -14.28 10.29
C LEU A 143 0.21 -14.64 11.63
N THR A 144 -0.03 -13.64 12.49
CA THR A 144 -0.97 -13.75 13.61
C THR A 144 -2.41 -13.85 13.09
N LEU A 145 -3.34 -14.27 13.95
CA LEU A 145 -4.76 -14.34 13.58
C LEU A 145 -5.33 -12.95 13.24
N SER A 146 -4.98 -11.91 13.99
CA SER A 146 -5.35 -10.52 13.67
C SER A 146 -4.87 -10.11 12.29
N ALA A 147 -3.60 -10.38 11.98
CA ALA A 147 -3.02 -10.06 10.67
C ALA A 147 -3.70 -10.83 9.53
N GLU A 148 -4.06 -12.11 9.72
CA GLU A 148 -4.85 -12.86 8.71
C GLU A 148 -6.21 -12.21 8.45
N VAL A 149 -6.92 -11.76 9.49
CA VAL A 149 -8.22 -11.11 9.31
C VAL A 149 -8.06 -9.76 8.60
N LEU A 150 -7.16 -8.91 9.09
CA LEU A 150 -6.96 -7.56 8.55
C LEU A 150 -6.45 -7.58 7.12
N TRP A 151 -5.45 -8.40 6.77
CA TRP A 151 -4.95 -8.49 5.39
C TRP A 151 -6.02 -8.90 4.37
N ASN A 152 -7.00 -9.71 4.79
CA ASN A 152 -8.10 -10.11 3.91
C ASN A 152 -9.20 -9.04 3.79
N LEU A 153 -9.22 -8.05 4.68
CA LEU A 153 -10.19 -6.95 4.67
C LEU A 153 -9.63 -5.67 4.06
N LEU A 154 -8.34 -5.38 4.21
CA LEU A 154 -7.70 -4.17 3.71
C LEU A 154 -7.83 -4.06 2.18
N PRO A 155 -8.06 -2.85 1.64
CA PRO A 155 -7.99 -2.63 0.20
C PRO A 155 -6.52 -2.74 -0.29
N PRO A 156 -6.28 -2.78 -1.61
CA PRO A 156 -4.93 -2.67 -2.16
C PRO A 156 -4.17 -1.48 -1.56
N GLY A 157 -2.85 -1.62 -1.39
CA GLY A 157 -2.06 -0.56 -0.76
C GLY A 157 -1.88 0.68 -1.64
N THR A 158 -2.26 0.65 -2.92
CA THR A 158 -2.14 1.81 -3.81
C THR A 158 -3.19 1.78 -4.90
N PHE A 159 -3.83 2.92 -5.15
CA PHE A 159 -4.73 3.19 -6.27
C PHE A 159 -4.34 4.51 -6.92
N ALA A 160 -4.47 4.61 -8.25
CA ALA A 160 -4.51 5.92 -8.89
C ALA A 160 -5.38 5.91 -10.14
N ASN A 161 -5.89 7.10 -10.45
CA ASN A 161 -6.50 7.43 -11.73
C ASN A 161 -6.00 8.82 -12.18
N ASP A 162 -6.73 9.45 -13.11
CA ASP A 162 -6.35 10.77 -13.59
C ASP A 162 -6.45 11.88 -12.52
N ASP A 163 -7.31 11.73 -11.52
CA ASP A 163 -7.64 12.80 -10.58
C ASP A 163 -7.02 12.60 -9.20
N VAL A 164 -6.62 11.38 -8.85
CA VAL A 164 -6.10 11.08 -7.50
C VAL A 164 -5.11 9.93 -7.47
N VAL A 165 -4.15 10.02 -6.56
CA VAL A 165 -3.29 8.91 -6.12
C VAL A 165 -3.56 8.65 -4.64
N VAL A 166 -3.89 7.41 -4.28
CA VAL A 166 -3.98 6.94 -2.89
C VAL A 166 -2.89 5.91 -2.67
N SER A 167 -2.10 6.06 -1.61
CA SER A 167 -1.13 5.05 -1.20
C SER A 167 -1.16 4.89 0.31
N ALA A 168 -1.11 3.67 0.80
CA ALA A 168 -1.15 3.33 2.21
C ALA A 168 -0.12 2.24 2.54
N ALA A 169 0.42 2.31 3.75
CA ALA A 169 1.31 1.33 4.33
C ALA A 169 0.94 1.09 5.79
N LEU A 170 1.10 -0.16 6.22
CA LEU A 170 0.84 -0.62 7.59
C LEU A 170 1.92 -1.63 7.98
N GLU A 171 2.54 -1.42 9.13
CA GLU A 171 3.44 -2.39 9.77
C GLU A 171 3.17 -2.45 11.27
N PRO A 172 3.44 -3.56 11.98
CA PRO A 172 4.04 -4.80 11.50
C PRO A 172 3.13 -5.61 10.57
N ALA A 173 3.66 -6.01 9.41
CA ALA A 173 2.91 -6.78 8.42
C ALA A 173 2.48 -8.18 8.90
N TYR A 174 3.18 -8.76 9.89
CA TYR A 174 2.94 -10.13 10.36
C TYR A 174 2.20 -10.23 11.69
N GLU A 175 2.22 -9.16 12.47
CA GLU A 175 1.76 -9.11 13.86
C GLU A 175 0.86 -7.90 14.08
N MET A 176 0.01 -7.58 13.09
CA MET A 176 -0.90 -6.43 13.15
C MET A 176 -1.72 -6.48 14.42
N GLY A 177 -1.74 -5.38 15.16
CA GLY A 177 -2.57 -5.16 16.32
C GLY A 177 -3.97 -4.73 15.91
N GLY A 178 -4.21 -3.42 15.95
CA GLY A 178 -5.50 -2.77 15.83
C GLY A 178 -5.59 -1.69 14.76
N ASP A 179 -4.53 -1.45 13.98
CA ASP A 179 -4.59 -0.45 12.92
C ASP A 179 -5.31 -0.98 11.66
N ALA A 180 -6.01 -0.06 10.99
CA ALA A 180 -6.67 -0.35 9.72
C ALA A 180 -6.87 0.91 8.88
N PHE A 181 -6.98 0.72 7.56
CA PHE A 181 -7.43 1.77 6.65
C PHE A 181 -8.40 1.20 5.60
N ASP A 182 -9.25 2.07 5.06
CA ASP A 182 -10.10 1.76 3.92
C ASP A 182 -10.18 2.98 2.99
N TYR A 183 -10.37 2.71 1.70
CA TYR A 183 -10.75 3.74 0.75
C TYR A 183 -11.62 3.15 -0.35
N ALA A 184 -12.46 3.99 -0.94
CA ALA A 184 -13.28 3.62 -2.09
C ALA A 184 -13.59 4.84 -2.94
N LEU A 185 -13.64 4.63 -4.25
CA LEU A 185 -14.03 5.64 -5.22
C LEU A 185 -15.43 5.34 -5.75
N ASP A 186 -16.32 6.33 -5.72
CA ASP A 186 -17.64 6.31 -6.36
C ASP A 186 -17.80 7.58 -7.22
N GLY A 187 -17.63 7.44 -8.53
CA GLY A 187 -17.55 8.58 -9.44
C GLY A 187 -16.42 9.55 -9.05
N ALA A 188 -16.77 10.81 -8.79
CA ALA A 188 -15.86 11.84 -8.31
C ALA A 188 -15.73 11.90 -6.78
N THR A 189 -16.32 10.96 -6.04
CA THR A 189 -16.27 10.94 -4.57
C THR A 189 -15.28 9.89 -4.08
N LEU A 190 -14.19 10.33 -3.47
CA LEU A 190 -13.24 9.47 -2.76
C LEU A 190 -13.59 9.43 -1.27
N SER A 191 -13.97 8.25 -0.77
CA SER A 191 -14.15 8.00 0.66
C SER A 191 -12.88 7.39 1.25
N LEU A 192 -12.51 7.83 2.44
CA LEU A 192 -11.29 7.45 3.15
C LEU A 192 -11.62 7.16 4.61
N SER A 193 -10.96 6.18 5.20
CA SER A 193 -10.98 5.96 6.64
C SER A 193 -9.67 5.38 7.14
N ILE A 194 -9.25 5.81 8.32
CA ILE A 194 -8.16 5.22 9.09
C ILE A 194 -8.66 4.96 10.51
N PHE A 195 -8.25 3.85 11.09
CA PHE A 195 -8.63 3.42 12.44
C PHE A 195 -7.41 2.91 13.19
N ASP A 196 -7.44 3.10 14.50
CA ASP A 196 -6.50 2.53 15.46
C ASP A 196 -7.34 2.02 16.64
N ALA A 197 -7.40 0.70 16.77
CA ALA A 197 -8.15 0.01 17.81
C ALA A 197 -7.28 -0.29 19.03
N MET A 198 -7.83 -0.04 20.22
CA MET A 198 -7.09 -0.18 21.47
C MET A 198 -6.57 -1.61 21.71
N GLY A 199 -5.24 -1.68 21.88
CA GLY A 199 -4.49 -2.88 22.16
C GLY A 199 -3.86 -3.49 20.90
N HIS A 200 -3.07 -4.54 21.08
CA HIS A 200 -2.32 -5.18 19.99
C HIS A 200 -2.63 -6.68 19.89
N ASP A 201 -3.80 -7.09 20.38
CA ASP A 201 -4.24 -8.49 20.41
C ASP A 201 -5.26 -8.79 19.31
N THR A 202 -5.68 -10.06 19.21
CA THR A 202 -6.72 -10.47 18.26
C THR A 202 -8.00 -9.65 18.41
N SER A 203 -8.35 -9.21 19.63
CA SER A 203 -9.56 -8.42 19.84
C SER A 203 -9.44 -7.03 19.26
N ALA A 204 -8.25 -6.41 19.30
CA ALA A 204 -7.98 -5.14 18.63
C ALA A 204 -8.16 -5.27 17.11
N GLY A 205 -7.55 -6.29 16.50
CA GLY A 205 -7.70 -6.53 15.07
C GLY A 205 -9.15 -6.80 14.64
N LEU A 206 -9.92 -7.52 15.46
CA LEU A 206 -11.36 -7.70 15.23
C LEU A 206 -12.16 -6.40 15.44
N THR A 207 -11.77 -5.56 16.40
CA THR A 207 -12.40 -4.25 16.64
C THR A 207 -12.22 -3.33 15.42
N ALA A 208 -11.01 -3.25 14.89
CA ALA A 208 -10.72 -2.54 13.64
C ALA A 208 -11.49 -3.14 12.44
N SER A 209 -11.58 -4.47 12.37
CA SER A 209 -12.36 -5.15 11.32
C SER A 209 -13.85 -4.78 11.36
N ILE A 210 -14.44 -4.69 12.55
CA ILE A 210 -15.82 -4.24 12.73
C ILE A 210 -15.95 -2.77 12.34
N ALA A 211 -15.01 -1.91 12.78
CA ALA A 211 -15.02 -0.50 12.43
C ALA A 211 -15.00 -0.29 10.90
N MET A 212 -14.11 -0.99 10.20
CA MET A 212 -14.07 -1.01 8.73
C MET A 212 -15.37 -1.51 8.12
N ALA A 213 -15.93 -2.62 8.60
CA ALA A 213 -17.16 -3.19 8.06
C ALA A 213 -18.36 -2.25 8.25
N ALA A 214 -18.48 -1.63 9.43
CA ALA A 214 -19.50 -0.63 9.72
C ALA A 214 -19.33 0.63 8.86
N ALA A 215 -18.10 1.13 8.71
CA ALA A 215 -17.80 2.26 7.82
C ALA A 215 -18.17 1.97 6.36
N ARG A 216 -17.83 0.78 5.86
CA ARG A 216 -18.21 0.30 4.51
C ARG A 216 -19.71 0.23 4.34
N ASN A 217 -20.41 -0.35 5.31
CA ASN A 217 -21.86 -0.45 5.28
C ASN A 217 -22.53 0.93 5.27
N SER A 218 -22.10 1.84 6.15
CA SER A 218 -22.60 3.22 6.22
C SER A 218 -22.36 3.97 4.90
N ARG A 219 -21.18 3.80 4.29
CA ARG A 219 -20.86 4.35 2.97
C ARG A 219 -21.80 3.84 1.88
N LEU A 220 -22.04 2.52 1.82
CA LEU A 220 -22.93 1.91 0.82
C LEU A 220 -24.40 2.29 1.01
N LEU A 221 -24.81 2.61 2.24
CA LEU A 221 -26.14 3.14 2.55
C LEU A 221 -26.27 4.65 2.30
N GLY A 222 -25.20 5.33 1.91
CA GLY A 222 -25.19 6.77 1.65
C GLY A 222 -25.34 7.63 2.92
N VAL A 223 -25.01 7.07 4.08
CA VAL A 223 -25.06 7.77 5.37
C VAL A 223 -23.99 8.89 5.39
N ASP A 224 -24.28 9.99 6.09
CA ASP A 224 -23.29 11.04 6.32
C ASP A 224 -22.18 10.59 7.28
N LEU A 225 -21.08 11.35 7.34
CA LEU A 225 -19.88 10.93 8.09
C LEU A 225 -20.10 10.92 9.61
N ALA A 226 -20.91 11.82 10.15
CA ALA A 226 -21.17 11.88 11.59
C ALA A 226 -21.99 10.67 12.03
N ALA A 227 -23.08 10.38 11.32
CA ALA A 227 -23.90 9.20 11.55
C ALA A 227 -23.14 7.89 11.25
N ALA A 228 -22.19 7.90 10.31
CA ALA A 228 -21.29 6.76 10.10
C ALA A 228 -20.39 6.51 11.32
N GLY A 229 -19.88 7.56 11.96
CA GLY A 229 -19.12 7.47 13.22
C GLY A 229 -19.96 6.88 14.37
N GLU A 230 -21.23 7.28 14.48
CA GLU A 230 -22.18 6.71 15.46
C GLU A 230 -22.48 5.23 15.18
N ALA A 231 -22.67 4.87 13.91
CA ALA A 231 -22.90 3.48 13.52
C ALA A 231 -21.68 2.58 13.84
N ILE A 232 -20.46 3.10 13.69
CA ILE A 232 -19.23 2.38 14.07
C ILE A 232 -19.15 2.24 15.60
N ASP A 233 -19.43 3.31 16.35
CA ASP A 233 -19.48 3.28 17.82
C ASP A 233 -20.43 2.18 18.32
N GLU A 234 -21.65 2.16 17.80
CA GLU A 234 -22.67 1.17 18.15
C GLU A 234 -22.23 -0.26 17.77
N ALA A 235 -21.65 -0.44 16.59
CA ALA A 235 -21.18 -1.75 16.13
C ALA A 235 -20.07 -2.31 17.03
N ILE A 236 -19.10 -1.48 17.43
CA ILE A 236 -18.03 -1.89 18.35
C ILE A 236 -18.61 -2.26 19.72
N ARG A 237 -19.51 -1.41 20.25
CA ARG A 237 -20.14 -1.62 21.56
C ARG A 237 -21.02 -2.86 21.62
N GLY A 238 -21.67 -3.20 20.50
CA GLY A 238 -22.52 -4.38 20.37
C GLY A 238 -21.74 -5.70 20.47
N GLU A 239 -20.50 -5.72 19.95
CA GLU A 239 -19.68 -6.93 19.86
C GLU A 239 -18.63 -7.03 20.97
N PHE A 240 -18.14 -5.90 21.48
CA PHE A 240 -17.06 -5.86 22.46
C PHE A 240 -17.37 -4.97 23.67
N THR A 241 -17.03 -5.46 24.86
CA THR A 241 -17.08 -4.65 26.09
C THR A 241 -15.72 -4.03 26.37
N GLY A 242 -15.68 -2.70 26.53
CA GLY A 242 -14.46 -1.98 26.91
C GLY A 242 -13.40 -1.88 25.80
N ARG A 243 -13.76 -2.17 24.55
CA ARG A 243 -12.93 -1.91 23.37
C ARG A 243 -13.42 -0.66 22.67
N PHE A 244 -12.49 0.03 22.04
CA PHE A 244 -12.76 1.23 21.27
C PHE A 244 -11.75 1.34 20.14
N ALA A 245 -12.07 2.15 19.14
CA ALA A 245 -11.16 2.56 18.09
C ALA A 245 -11.20 4.07 17.93
N THR A 246 -10.03 4.67 17.83
CA THR A 246 -9.89 6.01 17.29
C THR A 246 -9.97 5.92 15.76
N GLY A 247 -10.33 7.02 15.09
CA GLY A 247 -10.22 7.06 13.65
C GLY A 247 -10.67 8.36 13.01
N VAL A 248 -10.38 8.49 11.71
CA VAL A 248 -10.87 9.57 10.85
C VAL A 248 -11.69 8.96 9.73
N LEU A 249 -12.86 9.54 9.47
CA LEU A 249 -13.64 9.27 8.25
C LEU A 249 -13.64 10.53 7.41
N ALA A 250 -13.35 10.40 6.11
CA ALA A 250 -13.31 11.54 5.20
C ALA A 250 -13.92 11.22 3.84
N ARG A 251 -14.40 12.27 3.18
CA ARG A 251 -14.94 12.27 1.83
C ARG A 251 -14.34 13.45 1.08
N LEU A 252 -13.64 13.17 -0.01
CA LEU A 252 -13.10 14.16 -0.92
C LEU A 252 -13.90 14.15 -2.22
N ASP A 253 -14.45 15.30 -2.57
CA ASP A 253 -14.99 15.56 -3.91
C ASP A 253 -13.84 15.92 -4.87
N LEU A 254 -13.60 15.08 -5.87
CA LEU A 254 -12.47 15.18 -6.79
C LEU A 254 -12.66 16.27 -7.86
N ASP A 255 -13.88 16.73 -8.10
CA ASP A 255 -14.17 17.80 -9.06
C ASP A 255 -13.85 19.17 -8.44
N SER A 256 -14.20 19.35 -7.17
CA SER A 256 -14.10 20.63 -6.45
C SER A 256 -12.93 20.73 -5.49
N GLY A 257 -12.37 19.61 -5.02
CA GLY A 257 -11.37 19.59 -3.96
C GLY A 257 -11.95 19.76 -2.54
N SER A 258 -13.28 19.71 -2.40
CA SER A 258 -13.94 19.85 -1.11
C SER A 258 -13.75 18.59 -0.27
N LEU A 259 -12.92 18.69 0.76
CA LEU A 259 -12.73 17.65 1.77
C LEU A 259 -13.73 17.86 2.91
N THR A 260 -14.46 16.81 3.24
CA THR A 260 -15.38 16.74 4.35
C THR A 260 -14.97 15.59 5.26
N TRP A 261 -14.91 15.79 6.57
CA TRP A 261 -14.36 14.77 7.47
C TRP A 261 -14.90 14.85 8.90
N VAL A 262 -14.73 13.77 9.66
CA VAL A 262 -14.95 13.70 11.11
C VAL A 262 -13.75 13.05 11.78
N ASN A 263 -13.37 13.54 12.95
CA ASN A 263 -12.35 12.93 13.80
C ASN A 263 -13.02 12.24 14.99
N ARG A 264 -12.70 10.99 15.28
CA ARG A 264 -13.17 10.27 16.47
C ARG A 264 -11.98 9.91 17.34
N GLY A 265 -11.40 10.91 17.99
CA GLY A 265 -10.30 10.76 18.94
C GLY A 265 -8.94 10.42 18.32
N HIS A 266 -8.76 10.64 17.02
CA HIS A 266 -7.56 10.28 16.26
C HIS A 266 -6.63 11.47 16.01
N HIS A 267 -5.41 11.20 15.54
CA HIS A 267 -4.50 12.25 15.10
C HIS A 267 -5.06 13.05 13.91
N PRO A 268 -4.89 14.38 13.91
CA PRO A 268 -5.42 15.23 12.85
C PRO A 268 -4.69 14.99 11.53
N PRO A 269 -5.40 14.86 10.39
CA PRO A 269 -4.76 14.76 9.08
C PRO A 269 -3.93 16.00 8.76
N LEU A 270 -2.86 15.82 7.98
CA LEU A 270 -1.97 16.91 7.55
C LEU A 270 -2.21 17.24 6.08
N VAL A 271 -2.08 18.50 5.71
CA VAL A 271 -2.12 18.97 4.32
C VAL A 271 -0.75 19.52 3.95
N LEU A 272 -0.14 18.89 2.95
CA LEU A 272 1.10 19.35 2.35
C LEU A 272 0.82 20.00 0.99
N ARG A 273 1.50 21.12 0.72
CA ARG A 273 1.46 21.83 -0.56
C ARG A 273 2.85 22.33 -0.90
N ASP A 274 3.30 22.07 -2.13
CA ASP A 274 4.60 22.50 -2.63
C ASP A 274 5.77 22.19 -1.66
N GLY A 275 5.73 21.01 -1.02
CA GLY A 275 6.74 20.59 -0.05
C GLY A 275 6.67 21.26 1.33
N HIS A 276 5.56 21.92 1.68
CA HIS A 276 5.37 22.56 2.97
C HIS A 276 4.09 22.08 3.65
N LEU A 277 4.10 21.99 4.99
CA LEU A 277 2.87 21.82 5.77
C LEU A 277 2.08 23.13 5.73
N VAL A 278 0.90 23.10 5.11
CA VAL A 278 0.03 24.29 4.99
C VAL A 278 -1.16 24.25 5.95
N ALA A 279 -1.58 23.06 6.38
CA ALA A 279 -2.59 22.90 7.40
C ALA A 279 -2.42 21.61 8.20
N THR A 280 -2.72 21.69 9.49
CA THR A 280 -3.10 20.54 10.33
C THR A 280 -4.61 20.63 10.50
N LEU A 281 -5.35 19.60 10.09
CA LEU A 281 -6.81 19.58 10.18
C LEU A 281 -7.22 19.28 11.61
N GLU A 282 -7.06 20.26 12.50
CA GLU A 282 -7.45 20.13 13.90
C GLU A 282 -8.97 20.18 14.05
N SER A 283 -9.47 19.47 15.06
CA SER A 283 -10.87 19.46 15.45
C SER A 283 -10.99 19.62 16.96
N ILE A 284 -12.18 19.98 17.43
CA ILE A 284 -12.51 19.73 18.84
C ILE A 284 -12.40 18.20 19.04
N PRO A 285 -11.79 17.72 20.13
CA PRO A 285 -11.66 16.29 20.37
C PRO A 285 -13.04 15.65 20.59
N ASP A 286 -13.48 14.83 19.64
CA ASP A 286 -14.59 13.91 19.84
C ASP A 286 -14.08 12.58 20.43
N PRO A 287 -14.92 11.87 21.20
CA PRO A 287 -14.53 10.62 21.83
C PRO A 287 -14.23 9.52 20.80
N PRO A 288 -13.36 8.55 21.14
CA PRO A 288 -13.18 7.35 20.34
C PRO A 288 -14.49 6.57 20.19
N MET A 289 -14.61 5.79 19.11
CA MET A 289 -15.78 4.95 18.82
C MET A 289 -15.74 3.67 19.66
N GLY A 290 -16.86 3.30 20.26
CA GLY A 290 -17.05 2.11 21.12
C GLY A 290 -17.39 2.45 22.57
N PHE A 291 -17.39 3.74 22.93
CA PHE A 291 -17.71 4.19 24.30
C PHE A 291 -19.17 4.60 24.49
N GLY A 292 -19.97 4.76 23.43
CA GLY A 292 -21.33 5.27 23.55
C GLY A 292 -21.39 6.73 24.01
N LEU A 293 -20.35 7.50 23.67
CA LEU A 293 -20.26 8.92 23.99
C LEU A 293 -20.57 9.76 22.75
N ASP A 294 -21.41 10.77 22.95
CA ASP A 294 -21.87 11.66 21.89
C ASP A 294 -20.72 12.43 21.24
N ALA A 295 -20.74 12.50 19.91
CA ALA A 295 -19.90 13.42 19.14
C ALA A 295 -20.43 14.85 19.27
N SER A 296 -19.55 15.83 19.42
CA SER A 296 -19.93 17.24 19.56
C SER A 296 -19.49 18.11 18.39
N THR A 297 -18.51 17.64 17.61
CA THR A 297 -17.85 18.46 16.59
C THR A 297 -18.62 18.45 15.26
N GLY A 298 -19.37 17.38 15.00
CA GLY A 298 -20.06 17.19 13.73
C GLY A 298 -19.08 17.10 12.56
N THR A 299 -19.58 17.41 11.37
CA THR A 299 -18.81 17.32 10.13
C THR A 299 -17.99 18.58 9.87
N LEU A 300 -16.70 18.40 9.55
CA LEU A 300 -15.73 19.45 9.28
C LEU A 300 -15.42 19.54 7.78
N HIS A 301 -14.94 20.70 7.34
CA HIS A 301 -14.64 20.98 5.93
C HIS A 301 -13.27 21.61 5.74
N TYR A 302 -12.60 21.26 4.63
CA TYR A 302 -11.37 21.90 4.16
C TYR A 302 -11.38 21.95 2.64
N GLN A 303 -10.88 23.03 2.06
CA GLN A 303 -10.80 23.19 0.60
C GLN A 303 -9.37 22.92 0.14
N LEU A 304 -9.17 21.83 -0.60
CA LEU A 304 -7.88 21.54 -1.22
C LEU A 304 -7.65 22.40 -2.47
N GLU A 305 -6.38 22.59 -2.78
CA GLU A 305 -5.90 23.08 -4.06
C GLU A 305 -5.33 21.92 -4.89
N PRO A 306 -5.43 21.97 -6.23
CA PRO A 306 -4.84 20.94 -7.08
C PRO A 306 -3.34 20.77 -6.80
N GLY A 307 -2.91 19.53 -6.59
CA GLY A 307 -1.56 19.19 -6.16
C GLY A 307 -1.38 19.02 -4.65
N ASP A 308 -2.38 19.39 -3.84
CA ASP A 308 -2.35 19.15 -2.39
C ASP A 308 -2.27 17.66 -2.07
N ARG A 309 -1.53 17.35 -1.01
CA ARG A 309 -1.41 16.01 -0.45
C ARG A 309 -1.97 15.96 0.97
N LEU A 310 -2.89 15.03 1.20
CA LEU A 310 -3.36 14.68 2.54
C LEU A 310 -2.51 13.54 3.11
N LEU A 311 -2.16 13.65 4.39
CA LEU A 311 -1.53 12.59 5.17
C LEU A 311 -2.42 12.22 6.36
N PHE A 312 -2.80 10.94 6.42
CA PHE A 312 -3.44 10.30 7.55
C PHE A 312 -2.43 9.35 8.18
N TYR A 313 -2.36 9.28 9.50
CA TYR A 313 -1.36 8.49 10.19
C TYR A 313 -1.82 8.10 11.59
N THR A 314 -1.30 6.98 12.10
CA THR A 314 -1.48 6.53 13.48
C THR A 314 -0.31 6.93 14.36
N ASP A 315 -0.47 6.84 15.67
CA ASP A 315 0.54 7.25 16.65
C ASP A 315 1.86 6.48 16.48
N GLY A 316 1.83 5.21 16.09
CA GLY A 316 3.02 4.39 15.86
C GLY A 316 3.98 4.94 14.79
N ILE A 317 3.55 5.91 13.96
CA ILE A 317 4.46 6.67 13.08
C ILE A 317 5.29 7.68 13.87
N ILE A 318 4.66 8.50 14.71
CA ILE A 318 5.31 9.63 15.38
C ILE A 318 5.87 9.26 16.75
N GLU A 319 5.26 8.28 17.42
CA GLU A 319 5.64 7.78 18.74
C GLU A 319 6.68 6.65 18.66
N ALA A 320 7.13 6.28 17.46
CA ALA A 320 8.20 5.31 17.28
C ALA A 320 9.49 5.74 18.01
N GLN A 321 9.83 5.07 19.11
CA GLN A 321 10.99 5.40 19.93
C GLN A 321 12.26 4.66 19.50
N SER A 322 13.36 5.40 19.43
CA SER A 322 14.70 4.82 19.37
C SER A 322 15.04 4.09 20.67
N PRO A 323 16.08 3.23 20.68
CA PRO A 323 16.57 2.61 21.90
C PRO A 323 17.03 3.59 22.99
N ASP A 324 17.35 4.83 22.59
CA ASP A 324 17.74 5.92 23.50
C ASP A 324 16.52 6.73 23.99
N GLY A 325 15.30 6.34 23.59
CA GLY A 325 14.04 6.97 23.97
C GLY A 325 13.64 8.16 23.09
N GLU A 326 14.36 8.43 22.00
CA GLU A 326 14.00 9.53 21.09
C GLU A 326 12.82 9.13 20.20
N LEU A 327 11.73 9.89 20.25
CA LEU A 327 10.61 9.74 19.31
C LEU A 327 11.07 10.05 17.88
N PHE A 328 10.48 9.35 16.91
CA PHE A 328 10.63 9.69 15.50
C PHE A 328 10.05 11.08 15.24
N GLY A 329 8.86 11.33 15.77
CA GLY A 329 8.24 12.66 15.85
C GLY A 329 7.64 13.14 14.53
N LEU A 330 6.69 14.06 14.67
CA LEU A 330 5.94 14.65 13.57
C LEU A 330 6.85 15.40 12.58
N GLU A 331 7.86 16.12 13.07
CA GLU A 331 8.79 16.87 12.23
C GLU A 331 9.58 15.95 11.29
N ARG A 332 10.18 14.86 11.80
CA ARG A 332 10.92 13.91 10.95
C ARG A 332 10.01 13.20 9.96
N PHE A 333 8.76 12.91 10.35
CA PHE A 333 7.76 12.33 9.46
C PHE A 333 7.45 13.25 8.27
N ILE A 334 7.11 14.51 8.52
CA ILE A 334 6.81 15.48 7.47
C ILE A 334 8.05 15.70 6.58
N ASP A 335 9.20 15.93 7.19
CA ASP A 335 10.47 16.12 6.49
C ASP A 335 10.79 14.95 5.56
N PHE A 336 10.55 13.72 6.02
CA PHE A 336 10.80 12.54 5.22
C PHE A 336 9.93 12.52 3.96
N VAL A 337 8.62 12.74 4.12
CA VAL A 337 7.67 12.75 3.01
C VAL A 337 8.02 13.86 2.01
N VAL A 338 8.27 15.07 2.49
CA VAL A 338 8.63 16.24 1.67
C VAL A 338 9.93 16.00 0.88
N ARG A 339 10.98 15.46 1.51
CA ARG A 339 12.26 15.21 0.83
C ARG A 339 12.15 14.16 -0.26
N ARG A 340 11.43 13.06 0.00
CA ARG A 340 11.24 11.99 -1.01
C ARG A 340 10.40 12.46 -2.18
N GLU A 341 9.43 13.30 -1.90
CA GLU A 341 8.69 14.02 -2.93
C GLU A 341 9.62 14.88 -3.81
N ALA A 342 10.50 15.67 -3.22
CA ALA A 342 11.44 16.52 -3.96
C ALA A 342 12.41 15.69 -4.84
N ASP A 343 12.75 14.47 -4.41
CA ASP A 343 13.52 13.50 -5.19
C ASP A 343 12.73 12.91 -6.38
N GLY A 344 11.45 13.25 -6.55
CA GLY A 344 10.58 12.71 -7.60
C GLY A 344 10.14 11.26 -7.34
N MET A 345 10.21 10.80 -6.09
CA MET A 345 9.82 9.45 -5.70
C MET A 345 8.31 9.28 -5.72
N SER A 346 7.83 8.13 -6.21
CA SER A 346 6.41 7.81 -6.18
C SER A 346 5.88 7.67 -4.74
N ALA A 347 4.59 7.98 -4.52
CA ALA A 347 3.93 7.80 -3.22
C ALA A 347 4.15 6.40 -2.59
N PRO A 348 3.92 5.27 -3.30
CA PRO A 348 4.14 3.94 -2.73
C PRO A 348 5.60 3.63 -2.43
N GLU A 349 6.58 4.20 -3.15
CA GLU A 349 8.00 4.06 -2.77
C GLU A 349 8.33 4.93 -1.56
N THR A 350 7.77 6.13 -1.48
CA THR A 350 7.92 7.04 -0.33
C THR A 350 7.46 6.38 0.96
N LEU A 351 6.27 5.75 0.96
CA LEU A 351 5.75 5.05 2.13
C LEU A 351 6.55 3.81 2.49
N ARG A 352 6.97 3.00 1.50
CA ARG A 352 7.85 1.86 1.74
C ARG A 352 9.16 2.29 2.42
N ARG A 353 9.74 3.41 1.98
CA ARG A 353 10.96 3.99 2.56
C ARG A 353 10.75 4.57 3.94
N LEU A 354 9.60 5.20 4.19
CA LEU A 354 9.24 5.75 5.49
C LEU A 354 9.17 4.63 6.53
N ILE A 355 8.45 3.57 6.21
CA ILE A 355 8.36 2.37 7.04
C ILE A 355 9.75 1.77 7.33
N GLN A 356 10.61 1.65 6.33
CA GLN A 356 11.99 1.20 6.54
C GLN A 356 12.78 2.12 7.48
N ALA A 357 12.57 3.44 7.38
CA ALA A 357 13.23 4.41 8.24
C ALA A 357 12.74 4.33 9.69
N ILE A 358 11.44 4.14 9.91
CA ILE A 358 10.84 3.93 11.23
C ILE A 358 11.37 2.64 11.86
N LEU A 359 11.35 1.53 11.12
CA LEU A 359 11.93 0.27 11.58
C LEU A 359 13.41 0.42 11.93
N ALA A 360 14.19 1.12 11.12
CA ALA A 360 15.60 1.37 11.40
C ALA A 360 15.79 2.21 12.67
N HIS A 361 14.96 3.24 12.87
CA HIS A 361 14.96 4.10 14.07
C HIS A 361 14.74 3.29 15.35
N GLN A 362 13.86 2.28 15.31
CA GLN A 362 13.56 1.40 16.45
C GLN A 362 14.47 0.15 16.55
N ARG A 363 15.55 0.06 15.75
CA ARG A 363 16.41 -1.15 15.62
C ARG A 363 15.65 -2.44 15.27
N GLY A 364 14.62 -2.31 14.44
CA GLY A 364 13.92 -3.43 13.80
C GLY A 364 12.77 -4.03 14.59
N ARG A 365 12.37 -3.45 15.72
CA ARG A 365 11.20 -3.88 16.49
C ARG A 365 10.23 -2.73 16.68
N LEU A 366 9.06 -2.84 16.05
CA LEU A 366 7.95 -1.92 16.27
C LEU A 366 7.38 -2.10 17.67
N GLN A 367 6.99 -0.98 18.27
CA GLN A 367 6.36 -0.93 19.60
C GLN A 367 4.84 -0.90 19.49
N ASP A 368 4.33 -0.35 18.38
CA ASP A 368 2.92 -0.29 18.02
C ASP A 368 2.75 -0.46 16.51
N ASP A 369 1.51 -0.57 16.06
CA ASP A 369 1.19 -0.49 14.64
C ASP A 369 1.47 0.92 14.09
N ALA A 370 2.10 0.95 12.93
CA ALA A 370 2.53 2.15 12.22
C ALA A 370 1.82 2.18 10.86
N THR A 371 0.74 2.96 10.80
CA THR A 371 -0.09 3.11 9.60
C THR A 371 -0.03 4.52 9.06
N VAL A 372 0.08 4.63 7.75
CA VAL A 372 0.08 5.89 7.03
C VAL A 372 -0.69 5.73 5.73
N MET A 373 -1.57 6.68 5.43
CA MET A 373 -2.29 6.79 4.17
C MET A 373 -2.11 8.19 3.59
N THR A 374 -1.81 8.25 2.31
CA THR A 374 -1.53 9.47 1.56
C THR A 374 -2.48 9.59 0.40
N VAL A 375 -2.96 10.81 0.15
CA VAL A 375 -3.85 11.12 -0.97
C VAL A 375 -3.31 12.34 -1.68
N GLU A 376 -2.98 12.22 -2.96
CA GLU A 376 -2.56 13.33 -3.82
C GLU A 376 -3.67 13.66 -4.80
N TRP A 377 -4.23 14.86 -4.73
CA TRP A 377 -5.35 15.28 -5.58
C TRP A 377 -4.88 16.11 -6.78
N GLN A 378 -5.42 15.83 -7.97
CA GLN A 378 -5.11 16.46 -9.25
C GLN A 378 -3.60 16.65 -9.52
N THR A 379 -2.83 15.63 -9.17
CA THR A 379 -1.38 15.64 -9.32
C THR A 379 -0.95 15.15 -10.71
N ARG A 380 0.12 15.75 -11.26
CA ARG A 380 0.80 15.22 -12.45
C ARG A 380 1.67 14.00 -12.13
N ARG A 381 1.90 13.70 -10.85
CA ARG A 381 2.77 12.60 -10.40
C ARG A 381 2.19 11.22 -10.61
N ARG A 382 0.90 11.10 -10.95
CA ARG A 382 0.33 9.83 -11.41
C ARG A 382 1.13 9.20 -12.55
N LEU A 383 1.80 10.02 -13.37
CA LEU A 383 2.67 9.56 -14.46
C LEU A 383 3.90 8.77 -13.96
N GLN A 384 4.27 8.90 -12.68
CA GLN A 384 5.35 8.13 -12.05
C GLN A 384 4.89 6.76 -11.53
N LEU A 385 3.60 6.44 -11.66
CA LEU A 385 2.99 5.17 -11.22
C LEU A 385 2.63 4.26 -12.39
N ILE A 386 2.76 4.75 -13.62
CA ILE A 386 2.34 4.06 -14.84
C ILE A 386 3.57 3.84 -15.70
N LEU A 387 3.61 2.67 -16.37
CA LEU A 387 4.74 2.19 -17.15
C LEU A 387 4.83 2.77 -18.57
#